data_AF-A0A920VJ42-F1
#
_entry.id   AF-A0A920VJ42-F1
#
_cell.length_a   1.000
_cell.length_b   1.000
_cell.length_c   1.000
_cell.angle_alpha   90.00
_cell.angle_beta   90.00
_cell.angle_gamma   90.00
#
_symmetry.space_group_name_H-M   'P 1'
#
loop_
_entity.id
_entity.type
_entity.pdbx_description
1 polymer ?
#
loop_
_entity_poly.entity_id
_entity_poly.type
_entity_poly.pdbx_seq_one_letter_code
_entity_poly.pdbx_strand_id
1 'polypeptide(L)'
;MADGVESIRNGTYTFSDVMDGDGLGTFDVEIIVAVHVRDREIIFDFSGTADQVKGNINVTLNATQAAVCYSLKALLDPEIPNNQGVLDAVEIVAPAGTLVNAIFPAPVAARANTCQRIIDVVLGALADAFPERVVAAANGANTQPSFRVLTRVAGHPISILRRWAVVWVVDP
;
A
#
# COMPACT_ATOMS: atom_id res chain seq x y z
N MET A 1 -3.12 -3.82 20.11
CA MET A 1 -4.01 -3.25 19.07
C MET A 1 -5.29 -2.72 19.70
N ALA A 2 -6.04 -3.55 20.44
CA ALA A 2 -7.18 -3.14 21.29
C ALA A 2 -7.01 -1.77 21.97
N ASP A 3 -5.96 -1.60 22.78
CA ASP A 3 -5.76 -0.37 23.58
C ASP A 3 -5.41 0.87 22.73
N GLY A 4 -4.81 0.68 21.54
CA GLY A 4 -4.50 1.76 20.60
C GLY A 4 -5.71 2.17 19.77
N VAL A 5 -6.56 1.22 19.40
CA VAL A 5 -7.82 1.44 18.66
C VAL A 5 -8.84 2.20 19.52
N GLU A 6 -8.92 1.91 20.82
CA GLU A 6 -9.78 2.63 21.77
C GLU A 6 -9.49 4.15 21.84
N SER A 7 -8.29 4.57 21.44
CA SER A 7 -7.92 5.99 21.40
C SER A 7 -8.47 6.75 20.18
N ILE A 8 -8.99 6.03 19.18
CA ILE A 8 -9.55 6.63 17.97
C ILE A 8 -10.99 7.05 18.25
N ARG A 9 -11.32 8.30 17.96
CA ARG A 9 -12.70 8.77 18.09
C ARG A 9 -13.59 8.04 17.07
N ASN A 10 -14.77 7.60 17.51
CA ASN A 10 -15.78 7.06 16.61
C ASN A 10 -16.14 8.08 15.52
N GLY A 11 -16.23 7.61 14.29
CA GLY A 11 -16.41 8.49 13.14
C GLY A 11 -16.20 7.79 11.82
N THR A 12 -16.26 8.57 10.75
CA THR A 12 -15.85 8.14 9.41
C THR A 12 -14.84 9.13 8.90
N TYR A 13 -13.68 8.60 8.53
CA TYR A 13 -12.56 9.37 8.03
C TYR A 13 -12.26 8.96 6.61
N THR A 14 -12.16 9.93 5.70
CA THR A 14 -12.01 9.64 4.27
C THR A 14 -10.77 10.31 3.72
N PHE A 15 -10.06 9.60 2.86
CA PHE A 15 -8.96 10.18 2.11
C PHE A 15 -8.85 9.48 0.75
N SER A 16 -8.36 10.22 -0.23
CA SER A 16 -8.17 9.72 -1.58
C SER A 16 -6.87 10.27 -2.16
N ASP A 17 -6.20 9.47 -2.97
CA ASP A 17 -5.03 9.88 -3.71
C ASP A 17 -4.90 9.04 -5.00
N VAL A 18 -3.98 9.40 -5.90
CA VAL A 18 -3.88 8.84 -7.25
C VAL A 18 -2.52 8.23 -7.56
N MET A 19 -2.51 7.08 -8.24
CA MET A 19 -1.30 6.58 -8.90
C MET A 19 -1.14 7.26 -10.26
N ASP A 20 0.02 7.88 -10.52
CA ASP A 20 0.27 8.67 -11.73
C ASP A 20 -0.04 7.91 -13.04
N GLY A 21 0.33 6.63 -13.13
CA GLY A 21 -0.06 5.80 -14.26
C GLY A 21 0.44 4.36 -14.23
N ASP A 22 -0.16 3.52 -15.08
CA ASP A 22 0.09 2.08 -15.14
C ASP A 22 1.17 1.68 -16.17
N GLY A 23 1.69 2.67 -16.91
CA GLY A 23 2.68 2.47 -17.99
C GLY A 23 2.09 1.89 -19.28
N LEU A 24 0.77 1.70 -19.36
CA LEU A 24 0.04 1.14 -20.51
C LEU A 24 -1.18 2.00 -20.91
N GLY A 25 -1.18 3.29 -20.56
CA GLY A 25 -2.16 4.28 -21.01
C GLY A 25 -3.27 4.60 -20.02
N THR A 26 -3.24 4.03 -18.82
CA THR A 26 -4.09 4.45 -17.71
C THR A 26 -3.32 5.44 -16.84
N PHE A 27 -3.93 6.57 -16.49
CA PHE A 27 -3.35 7.64 -15.67
C PHE A 27 -4.32 8.02 -14.55
N ASP A 28 -3.80 8.68 -13.51
CA ASP A 28 -4.57 9.17 -12.37
C ASP A 28 -5.49 8.08 -11.75
N VAL A 29 -4.90 6.92 -11.45
CA VAL A 29 -5.65 5.75 -10.95
C VAL A 29 -5.97 5.96 -9.47
N GLU A 30 -7.23 6.26 -9.16
CA GLU A 30 -7.69 6.61 -7.82
C GLU A 30 -7.63 5.45 -6.82
N ILE A 31 -7.17 5.76 -5.61
CA ILE A 31 -7.25 4.94 -4.41
C ILE A 31 -8.02 5.74 -3.37
N ILE A 32 -9.16 5.21 -2.93
CA ILE A 32 -10.05 5.87 -1.98
C ILE A 32 -10.25 4.95 -0.80
N VAL A 33 -10.10 5.50 0.41
CA VAL A 33 -10.40 4.79 1.65
C VAL A 33 -11.39 5.59 2.50
N ALA A 34 -12.40 4.89 3.01
CA ALA A 34 -13.23 5.33 4.12
C ALA A 34 -12.94 4.43 5.34
N VAL A 35 -12.46 5.04 6.42
CA VAL A 35 -12.18 4.36 7.68
C VAL A 35 -13.34 4.60 8.63
N HIS A 36 -14.11 3.54 8.90
CA HIS A 36 -15.21 3.58 9.85
C HIS A 36 -14.73 3.07 11.20
N VAL A 37 -14.89 3.90 12.23
CA VAL A 37 -14.48 3.57 13.60
C VAL A 37 -15.72 3.52 14.48
N ARG A 38 -15.96 2.36 15.10
CA ARG A 38 -17.07 2.09 16.01
C ARG A 38 -16.58 1.31 17.22
N ASP A 39 -16.32 2.02 18.30
CA ASP A 39 -15.84 1.51 19.57
C ASP A 39 -14.52 0.73 19.42
N ARG A 40 -14.58 -0.60 19.28
CA ARG A 40 -13.41 -1.47 19.12
C ARG A 40 -13.23 -1.99 17.69
N GLU A 41 -14.14 -1.64 16.79
CA GLU A 41 -14.16 -2.10 15.41
C GLU A 41 -13.67 -0.98 14.48
N ILE A 42 -12.72 -1.32 13.60
CA ILE A 42 -12.26 -0.47 12.52
C ILE A 42 -12.46 -1.21 11.20
N ILE A 43 -13.18 -0.57 10.28
CA ILE A 43 -13.43 -1.06 8.93
C ILE A 43 -12.72 -0.12 7.96
N PHE A 44 -11.86 -0.68 7.10
CA PHE A 44 -11.23 0.02 5.99
C PHE A 44 -11.97 -0.31 4.70
N ASP A 45 -12.79 0.62 4.23
CA ASP A 45 -13.58 0.47 3.01
C ASP A 45 -12.87 1.13 1.83
N PHE A 46 -12.44 0.30 0.88
CA PHE A 46 -11.80 0.68 -0.37
C PHE A 46 -12.75 0.57 -1.57
N SER A 47 -14.06 0.45 -1.37
CA SER A 47 -15.03 0.26 -2.46
C SER A 47 -15.08 1.38 -3.49
N GLY A 48 -14.59 2.57 -3.16
CA GLY A 48 -14.44 3.69 -4.10
C GLY A 48 -13.17 3.64 -4.95
N THR A 49 -12.25 2.70 -4.71
CA THR A 49 -11.00 2.57 -5.47
C THR A 49 -11.25 2.12 -6.91
N ALA A 50 -10.45 2.64 -7.84
CA ALA A 50 -10.52 2.29 -9.26
C ALA A 50 -10.42 0.78 -9.52
N ASP A 51 -10.94 0.37 -10.68
CA ASP A 51 -10.80 -0.99 -11.21
C ASP A 51 -9.31 -1.36 -11.41
N GLN A 52 -9.03 -2.66 -11.41
CA GLN A 52 -7.70 -3.18 -11.74
C GLN A 52 -7.31 -2.78 -13.17
N VAL A 53 -6.04 -2.42 -13.34
CA VAL A 53 -5.48 -1.89 -14.59
C VAL A 53 -4.70 -2.94 -15.37
N LYS A 54 -4.38 -2.65 -16.64
CA LYS A 54 -3.56 -3.54 -17.48
C LYS A 54 -2.09 -3.54 -17.06
N GLY A 55 -1.59 -2.41 -16.56
CA GLY A 55 -0.24 -2.28 -16.03
C GLY A 55 0.00 -3.13 -14.79
N ASN A 56 1.23 -3.15 -14.30
CA ASN A 56 1.67 -4.07 -13.25
C ASN A 56 1.57 -3.52 -11.81
N ILE A 57 0.78 -2.45 -11.62
CA ILE A 57 0.59 -1.75 -10.35
C ILE A 57 -0.59 -2.30 -9.53
N ASN A 58 -1.25 -3.38 -9.97
CA ASN A 58 -2.34 -3.99 -9.23
C ASN A 58 -1.86 -4.67 -7.94
N VAL A 59 -2.74 -4.75 -6.94
CA VAL A 59 -2.45 -5.29 -5.60
C VAL A 59 -3.46 -6.37 -5.26
N THR A 60 -2.96 -7.50 -4.75
CA THR A 60 -3.79 -8.58 -4.18
C THR A 60 -4.29 -8.20 -2.79
N LEU A 61 -5.47 -8.71 -2.40
CA LEU A 61 -6.07 -8.36 -1.09
C LEU A 61 -5.12 -8.57 0.10
N ASN A 62 -4.31 -9.64 0.09
CA ASN A 62 -3.34 -9.89 1.16
C ASN A 62 -2.25 -8.81 1.30
N ALA A 63 -1.86 -8.17 0.20
CA ALA A 63 -0.90 -7.08 0.20
C ALA A 63 -1.55 -5.76 0.66
N THR A 64 -2.83 -5.56 0.35
CA THR A 64 -3.65 -4.47 0.92
C THR A 64 -3.79 -4.63 2.43
N GLN A 65 -4.10 -5.86 2.92
CA GLN A 65 -4.14 -6.18 4.34
C GLN A 65 -2.81 -5.87 5.04
N ALA A 66 -1.69 -6.27 4.44
CA ALA A 66 -0.37 -5.99 4.97
C ALA A 66 -0.06 -4.48 5.02
N ALA A 67 -0.46 -3.71 4.01
CA ALA A 67 -0.30 -2.26 3.96
C ALA A 67 -1.10 -1.56 5.07
N VAL A 68 -2.38 -1.92 5.25
CA VAL A 68 -3.24 -1.39 6.33
C VAL A 68 -2.65 -1.71 7.71
N CYS A 69 -2.22 -2.95 7.93
CA CYS A 69 -1.63 -3.35 9.22
C CYS A 69 -0.31 -2.65 9.50
N TYR A 70 0.50 -2.41 8.44
CA TYR A 70 1.70 -1.58 8.55
C TYR A 70 1.36 -0.16 8.98
N SER A 71 0.38 0.49 8.35
CA SER A 71 -0.04 1.86 8.72
C SER A 71 -0.49 1.94 10.17
N LEU A 72 -1.28 0.98 10.63
CA LEU A 72 -1.75 0.93 12.02
C LEU A 72 -0.61 0.71 13.01
N LYS A 73 0.34 -0.17 12.68
CA LYS A 73 1.53 -0.37 13.51
C LYS A 73 2.40 0.88 13.55
N ALA A 74 2.57 1.57 12.42
CA ALA A 74 3.34 2.80 12.34
C ALA A 74 2.70 3.95 13.15
N LEU A 75 1.37 3.99 13.21
CA LEU A 75 0.62 5.06 13.85
C LEU A 75 0.32 4.83 15.35
N LEU A 76 -0.08 3.60 15.72
CA LEU A 76 -0.64 3.32 17.03
C LEU A 76 0.40 2.85 18.05
N ASP A 77 1.26 1.91 17.66
CA ASP A 77 2.28 1.35 18.56
C ASP A 77 3.30 0.45 17.79
N PRO A 78 4.58 0.86 17.70
CA PRO A 78 5.66 0.06 17.10
C PRO A 78 5.90 -1.30 17.77
N GLU A 79 5.51 -1.45 19.03
CA GLU A 79 5.70 -2.68 19.80
C GLU A 79 4.63 -3.74 19.50
N ILE A 80 3.59 -3.40 18.71
CA ILE A 80 2.58 -4.38 18.29
C ILE A 80 3.27 -5.55 17.56
N PRO A 81 3.13 -6.81 18.05
CA PRO A 81 3.71 -7.96 17.39
C PRO A 81 3.03 -8.18 16.03
N ASN A 82 3.83 -8.40 14.99
CA ASN A 82 3.31 -8.70 13.67
C ASN A 82 2.87 -10.18 13.62
N ASN A 83 1.61 -10.45 13.94
CA ASN A 83 1.04 -11.80 13.96
C ASN A 83 -0.36 -11.82 13.33
N GLN A 84 -0.89 -13.02 13.08
CA GLN A 84 -2.20 -13.20 12.46
C GLN A 84 -3.33 -12.53 13.26
N GLY A 85 -3.22 -12.44 14.59
CA GLY A 85 -4.22 -11.77 15.42
C GLY A 85 -4.33 -10.26 15.16
N VAL A 86 -3.30 -9.61 14.62
CA VAL A 86 -3.38 -8.21 14.15
C VAL A 86 -4.06 -8.11 12.80
N LEU A 87 -3.82 -9.07 11.91
CA LEU A 87 -4.49 -9.16 10.61
C LEU A 87 -5.99 -9.43 10.76
N ASP A 88 -6.36 -10.26 11.74
CA ASP A 88 -7.75 -10.64 12.02
C ASP A 88 -8.54 -9.54 12.77
N ALA A 89 -7.84 -8.55 13.34
CA ALA A 89 -8.44 -7.46 14.11
C ALA A 89 -8.91 -6.29 13.23
N VAL A 90 -8.65 -6.31 11.93
CA VAL A 90 -9.06 -5.26 10.99
C VAL A 90 -9.97 -5.84 9.91
N GLU A 91 -11.10 -5.19 9.71
CA GLU A 91 -11.98 -5.52 8.59
C GLU A 91 -11.59 -4.67 7.38
N ILE A 92 -11.41 -5.32 6.22
CA ILE A 92 -11.09 -4.64 4.97
C ILE A 92 -12.15 -5.01 3.94
N VAL A 93 -12.86 -3.99 3.46
CA VAL A 93 -13.82 -4.10 2.37
C VAL A 93 -13.13 -3.62 1.10
N ALA A 94 -12.84 -4.54 0.18
CA ALA A 94 -12.26 -4.22 -1.11
C ALA A 94 -12.92 -5.10 -2.18
N PRO A 95 -13.77 -4.54 -3.07
CA PRO A 95 -14.43 -5.33 -4.11
C PRO A 95 -13.42 -6.04 -5.01
N ALA A 96 -13.70 -7.30 -5.34
CA ALA A 96 -12.85 -8.07 -6.25
C ALA A 96 -12.82 -7.41 -7.63
N GLY A 97 -11.63 -7.34 -8.24
CA GLY A 97 -11.44 -6.67 -9.54
C GLY A 97 -11.04 -5.20 -9.44
N THR A 98 -10.84 -4.68 -8.23
CA THR A 98 -10.30 -3.33 -8.00
C THR A 98 -8.78 -3.33 -7.97
N LEU A 99 -8.16 -2.15 -8.08
CA LEU A 99 -6.71 -1.97 -7.99
C LEU A 99 -6.12 -2.59 -6.71
N VAL A 100 -6.88 -2.55 -5.61
CA VAL A 100 -6.47 -3.02 -4.27
C VAL A 100 -6.99 -4.43 -3.90
N ASN A 101 -7.78 -5.05 -4.77
CA ASN A 101 -8.17 -6.46 -4.67
C ASN A 101 -8.24 -7.08 -6.08
N ALA A 102 -7.07 -7.13 -6.70
CA ALA A 102 -6.92 -7.59 -8.06
C ALA A 102 -7.13 -9.10 -8.18
N ILE A 103 -7.83 -9.49 -9.23
CA ILE A 103 -8.06 -10.88 -9.61
C ILE A 103 -7.28 -11.22 -10.89
N PHE A 104 -6.99 -12.50 -11.07
CA PHE A 104 -6.38 -13.00 -12.29
C PHE A 104 -7.21 -12.55 -13.52
N PRO A 105 -6.58 -12.05 -14.61
CA PRO A 105 -5.15 -12.09 -14.95
C PRO A 105 -4.36 -10.80 -14.70
N ALA A 106 -4.79 -9.91 -13.78
CA ALA A 106 -4.08 -8.64 -13.54
C ALA A 106 -2.61 -8.83 -13.11
N PRO A 107 -1.64 -8.11 -13.71
CA PRO A 107 -0.24 -8.20 -13.29
C PRO A 107 0.02 -7.41 -11.99
N VAL A 108 0.85 -7.98 -11.11
CA VAL A 108 1.11 -7.45 -9.74
C VAL A 108 2.60 -7.25 -9.42
N ALA A 109 3.44 -7.14 -10.46
CA ALA A 109 4.90 -7.12 -10.32
C ALA A 109 5.42 -5.85 -9.61
N ALA A 110 4.76 -4.70 -9.80
CA ALA A 110 5.09 -3.41 -9.21
C ALA A 110 4.14 -3.02 -8.05
N ARG A 111 3.39 -3.98 -7.50
CA ARG A 111 2.40 -3.76 -6.42
C ARG A 111 2.96 -3.01 -5.21
N ALA A 112 4.26 -3.13 -4.93
CA ALA A 112 4.91 -2.47 -3.81
C ALA A 112 4.77 -0.94 -3.87
N ASN A 113 4.71 -0.35 -5.08
CA ASN A 113 4.51 1.08 -5.27
C ASN A 113 3.10 1.48 -4.83
N THR A 114 2.10 0.74 -5.30
CA THR A 114 0.70 0.94 -4.92
C THR A 114 0.49 0.67 -3.43
N CYS A 115 1.18 -0.30 -2.83
CA CYS A 115 1.14 -0.51 -1.38
C CYS A 115 1.64 0.70 -0.58
N GLN A 116 2.63 1.45 -1.06
CA GLN A 116 3.01 2.72 -0.41
C GLN A 116 1.87 3.72 -0.48
N ARG A 117 1.22 3.85 -1.65
CA ARG A 117 0.08 4.75 -1.78
C ARG A 117 -1.10 4.35 -0.89
N ILE A 118 -1.36 3.04 -0.74
CA ILE A 118 -2.35 2.52 0.22
C ILE A 118 -2.00 2.96 1.66
N ILE A 119 -0.72 2.92 2.02
CA ILE A 119 -0.26 3.38 3.33
C ILE A 119 -0.54 4.88 3.50
N ASP A 120 -0.21 5.69 2.50
CA ASP A 120 -0.42 7.13 2.52
C ASP A 120 -1.89 7.50 2.66
N VAL A 121 -2.80 6.86 1.90
CA VAL A 121 -4.23 7.16 2.02
C VAL A 121 -4.80 6.74 3.37
N VAL A 122 -4.33 5.63 3.95
CA VAL A 122 -4.75 5.19 5.28
C VAL A 122 -4.26 6.17 6.36
N LEU A 123 -2.99 6.58 6.29
CA LEU A 123 -2.43 7.56 7.22
C LEU A 123 -3.11 8.93 7.05
N GLY A 124 -3.40 9.34 5.81
CA GLY A 124 -4.13 10.57 5.49
C GLY A 124 -5.55 10.57 6.06
N ALA A 125 -6.29 9.46 5.95
CA ALA A 125 -7.60 9.33 6.55
C ALA A 125 -7.53 9.43 8.08
N LEU A 126 -6.56 8.76 8.70
CA LEU A 126 -6.40 8.78 10.16
C LEU A 126 -5.74 10.06 10.70
N ALA A 127 -5.31 11.00 9.83
CA ALA A 127 -4.74 12.28 10.23
C ALA A 127 -5.67 13.10 11.13
N ASP A 128 -6.94 13.18 10.74
CA ASP A 128 -7.97 13.92 11.49
C ASP A 128 -8.31 13.23 12.82
N ALA A 129 -8.11 11.92 12.92
CA ALA A 129 -8.30 11.18 14.16
C ALA A 129 -7.15 11.41 15.16
N PHE A 130 -5.96 11.75 14.68
CA PHE A 130 -4.74 11.93 15.46
C PHE A 130 -3.96 13.20 15.09
N PRO A 131 -4.56 14.39 15.29
CA PRO A 131 -3.96 15.66 14.83
C PRO A 131 -2.60 15.97 15.47
N GLU A 132 -2.28 15.39 16.64
CA GLU A 132 -0.99 15.58 17.32
C GLU A 132 0.05 14.48 17.06
N ARG A 133 -0.29 13.42 16.31
CA ARG A 133 0.60 12.24 16.09
C ARG A 133 0.84 11.87 14.64
N VAL A 134 0.12 12.47 13.69
CA VAL A 134 0.21 12.07 12.27
C VAL A 134 1.22 12.90 11.50
N VAL A 135 2.10 12.19 10.79
CA VAL A 135 2.92 12.75 9.70
C VAL A 135 1.98 12.93 8.50
N ALA A 136 1.80 14.17 8.04
CA ALA A 136 0.96 14.48 6.89
C ALA A 136 1.53 13.84 5.61
N ALA A 137 1.07 12.63 5.28
CA ALA A 137 1.51 11.75 4.20
C ALA A 137 3.03 11.42 4.23
N ALA A 138 3.39 10.14 4.13
CA ALA A 138 4.77 9.81 3.84
C ALA A 138 5.05 10.19 2.37
N ASN A 139 6.31 10.41 2.00
CA ASN A 139 6.72 10.86 0.65
C ASN A 139 6.03 10.06 -0.49
N GLY A 140 5.61 8.81 -0.25
CA GLY A 140 4.81 7.98 -1.18
C GLY A 140 5.50 7.59 -2.49
N ALA A 141 6.62 8.25 -2.80
CA ALA A 141 7.40 8.06 -4.01
C ALA A 141 8.34 6.85 -3.87
N ASN A 142 8.03 5.81 -4.65
CA ASN A 142 8.95 4.71 -4.89
C ASN A 142 9.57 4.84 -6.29
N THR A 143 10.86 5.12 -6.35
CA THR A 143 11.64 5.02 -7.59
C THR A 143 12.20 3.61 -7.70
N GLN A 144 11.69 2.80 -8.63
CA GLN A 144 12.23 1.46 -8.92
C GLN A 144 12.98 1.46 -10.26
N PRO A 145 14.30 1.76 -10.28
CA PRO A 145 15.10 1.54 -11.47
C PRO A 145 15.37 0.04 -11.65
N SER A 146 15.04 -0.51 -12.82
CA SER A 146 15.40 -1.88 -13.17
C SER A 146 16.44 -1.88 -14.29
N PHE A 147 17.63 -2.40 -13.99
CA PHE A 147 18.70 -2.58 -14.96
C PHE A 147 18.76 -4.07 -15.34
N ARG A 148 18.60 -4.36 -16.63
CA ARG A 148 18.69 -5.72 -17.15
C ARG A 148 20.02 -5.90 -17.87
N VAL A 149 20.92 -6.69 -17.28
CA VAL A 149 22.13 -7.16 -17.97
C VAL A 149 21.82 -8.48 -18.65
N LEU A 150 21.92 -8.51 -19.98
CA LEU A 150 21.83 -9.74 -20.77
C LEU A 150 23.22 -10.37 -20.86
N THR A 151 23.57 -11.23 -19.91
CA THR A 151 24.78 -12.05 -20.05
C THR A 151 24.45 -13.29 -20.87
N ARG A 152 25.15 -13.48 -22.00
CA ARG A 152 25.09 -14.74 -22.75
C ARG A 152 26.07 -15.73 -22.12
N VAL A 153 25.56 -16.79 -21.50
CA VAL A 153 26.36 -17.99 -21.17
C VAL A 153 25.80 -19.14 -21.99
N ALA A 154 26.64 -19.77 -22.82
CA ALA A 154 26.28 -20.94 -23.64
C ALA A 154 24.99 -20.78 -24.49
N GLY A 155 24.77 -19.61 -25.09
CA GLY A 155 23.69 -19.39 -26.07
C GLY A 155 22.27 -19.27 -25.52
N HIS A 156 22.07 -19.41 -24.20
CA HIS A 156 20.75 -19.30 -23.57
C HIS A 156 20.59 -17.95 -22.86
N PRO A 157 19.48 -17.22 -23.03
CA PRO A 157 19.23 -16.00 -22.27
C PRO A 157 18.91 -16.35 -20.82
N ILE A 158 19.76 -15.91 -19.88
CA ILE A 158 19.51 -16.02 -18.44
C ILE A 158 19.20 -14.62 -17.92
N SER A 159 18.07 -14.46 -17.21
CA SER A 159 17.80 -13.25 -16.42
C SER A 159 18.32 -13.43 -15.00
N ILE A 160 19.35 -12.66 -14.62
CA ILE A 160 19.83 -12.59 -13.23
C ILE A 160 19.40 -11.25 -12.65
N LEU A 161 18.44 -11.26 -11.71
CA LEU A 161 18.12 -10.10 -10.88
C LEU A 161 19.15 -10.02 -9.74
N ARG A 162 20.21 -9.23 -9.92
CA ARG A 162 21.10 -8.87 -8.80
C ARG A 162 20.56 -7.60 -8.13
N ARG A 163 20.02 -7.75 -6.92
CA ARG A 163 19.75 -6.62 -6.01
C ARG A 163 21.10 -6.03 -5.59
N TRP A 164 21.44 -4.84 -6.10
CA TRP A 164 22.52 -4.03 -5.54
C TRP A 164 21.87 -2.85 -4.81
N ALA A 165 22.18 -2.70 -3.53
CA ALA A 165 21.98 -1.43 -2.84
C ALA A 165 22.92 -0.41 -3.48
N VAL A 166 22.38 0.70 -3.97
CA VAL A 166 23.17 1.80 -4.50
C VAL A 166 23.84 2.49 -3.32
N VAL A 167 25.14 2.30 -3.17
CA VAL A 167 25.99 3.18 -2.35
C VAL A 167 26.33 4.38 -3.22
N TRP A 168 25.91 5.57 -2.80
CA TRP A 168 26.34 6.82 -3.40
C TRP A 168 27.83 7.01 -3.10
N VAL A 169 28.69 6.90 -4.12
CA VAL A 169 30.01 7.53 -4.09
C VAL A 169 29.82 8.90 -4.72
N VAL A 170 29.83 9.93 -3.88
CA VAL A 170 30.00 11.31 -4.32
C VAL A 170 31.46 11.64 -4.09
N ASP A 171 32.19 11.95 -5.15
CA ASP A 171 33.39 12.77 -5.04
C ASP A 171 33.47 13.70 -6.27
N PRO A 172 33.96 14.94 -6.10
CA PRO A 172 34.01 15.97 -7.13
C PRO A 172 35.03 15.72 -8.25
#